data_AF-A0A962YH53-F1
#
_entry.id   AF-A0A962YH53-F1
#
_cell.length_a   1.000
_cell.length_b   1.000
_cell.length_c   1.000
_cell.angle_alpha   90.00
_cell.angle_beta   90.00
_cell.angle_gamma   90.00
#
_symmetry.space_group_name_H-M   'P 1'
#
loop_
_entity.id
_entity.type
_entity.pdbx_description
1 polymer ?
#
loop_
_entity_poly.entity_id
_entity_poly.type
_entity_poly.pdbx_seq_one_letter_code
_entity_poly.pdbx_strand_id
1 'polypeptide(L)'
;MTFLRVALPLLGLALTVMLDVRAETSQQAEIQALVNELDYLIEYSEQLAQRYREDDAPIRFNYAALLAQLRTTRARTAAYLNEQHRLVHPAPPGTVDRSLTRRR
;
A
#
# COMPACT_ATOMS: atom_id res chain seq x y z
N MET A 1 -29.22 15.38 -44.68
CA MET A 1 -28.51 16.40 -43.88
C MET A 1 -27.99 15.72 -42.63
N THR A 2 -26.69 15.87 -42.38
CA THR A 2 -25.81 14.95 -41.64
C THR A 2 -25.86 15.22 -40.14
N PHE A 3 -26.18 14.21 -39.32
CA PHE A 3 -26.09 14.31 -37.86
C PHE A 3 -24.63 14.20 -37.40
N LEU A 4 -24.22 15.19 -36.61
CA LEU A 4 -22.87 15.42 -36.10
C LEU A 4 -22.51 14.34 -35.06
N ARG A 5 -21.28 13.83 -35.20
CA ARG A 5 -20.66 12.75 -34.44
C ARG A 5 -20.68 13.02 -32.92
N VAL A 6 -21.26 12.10 -32.16
CA VAL A 6 -20.95 11.89 -30.74
C VAL A 6 -19.56 11.24 -30.68
N ALA A 7 -18.54 12.02 -30.37
CA ALA A 7 -17.22 11.50 -30.08
C ALA A 7 -16.57 12.39 -29.03
N LEU A 8 -16.80 12.12 -27.75
CA LEU A 8 -15.86 12.35 -26.65
C LEU A 8 -16.47 11.88 -25.31
N PRO A 9 -16.21 10.62 -24.89
CA PRO A 9 -16.09 10.37 -23.45
C PRO A 9 -14.73 9.75 -23.06
N LEU A 10 -13.92 9.34 -24.04
CA LEU A 10 -12.66 8.61 -23.79
C LEU A 10 -11.52 9.47 -23.19
N LEU A 11 -11.59 10.80 -23.32
CA LEU A 11 -10.56 11.72 -22.79
C LEU A 11 -10.67 11.94 -21.27
N GLY A 12 -11.87 11.78 -20.70
CA GLY A 12 -12.09 11.90 -19.25
C GLY A 12 -11.52 10.71 -18.47
N LEU A 13 -11.69 9.49 -19.00
CA LEU A 13 -11.25 8.26 -18.32
C LEU A 13 -9.72 8.16 -18.25
N ALA A 14 -9.01 8.56 -19.31
CA ALA A 14 -7.54 8.48 -19.35
C ALA A 14 -6.86 9.45 -18.37
N LEU A 15 -7.45 10.64 -18.15
CA LEU A 15 -6.90 11.63 -17.22
C LEU A 15 -7.07 11.18 -15.76
N THR A 16 -8.22 10.61 -15.40
CA THR A 16 -8.45 10.08 -14.04
C THR A 16 -7.54 8.90 -13.73
N VAL A 17 -7.37 7.95 -14.67
CA VAL A 17 -6.46 6.80 -14.47
C VAL A 17 -5.01 7.25 -14.33
N MET A 18 -4.55 8.25 -15.10
CA MET A 18 -3.17 8.76 -14.97
C MET A 18 -2.89 9.50 -13.65
N LEU A 19 -3.88 10.20 -13.10
CA LEU A 19 -3.77 10.84 -11.78
C LEU A 19 -3.71 9.80 -10.66
N ASP A 20 -4.52 8.75 -10.77
CA ASP A 20 -4.59 7.63 -9.82
C ASP A 20 -3.27 6.86 -9.78
N VAL A 21 -2.73 6.49 -10.95
CA VAL A 21 -1.42 5.80 -11.06
C VAL A 21 -0.27 6.65 -10.51
N ARG A 22 -0.31 7.98 -10.66
CA ARG A 22 0.69 8.88 -10.06
C ARG A 22 0.58 8.97 -8.54
N ALA A 23 -0.63 8.98 -8.00
CA ALA A 23 -0.86 8.94 -6.56
C ALA A 23 -0.40 7.59 -5.98
N GLU A 24 -0.72 6.47 -6.62
CA GLU A 24 -0.28 5.13 -6.21
C GLU A 24 1.25 4.99 -6.27
N THR A 25 1.90 5.44 -7.34
CA THR A 25 3.38 5.38 -7.44
C THR A 25 4.08 6.26 -6.41
N SER A 26 3.53 7.44 -6.07
CA SER A 26 4.04 8.28 -4.97
C SER A 26 3.90 7.57 -3.63
N GLN A 27 2.72 7.01 -3.38
CA GLN A 27 2.43 6.30 -2.13
C GLN A 27 3.33 5.07 -1.95
N GLN A 28 3.56 4.29 -3.01
CA GLN A 28 4.48 3.16 -2.98
C GLN A 28 5.92 3.59 -2.65
N ALA A 29 6.38 4.70 -3.25
CA ALA A 29 7.71 5.24 -2.97
C ALA A 29 7.84 5.69 -1.50
N GLU A 30 6.80 6.33 -0.95
CA GLU A 30 6.75 6.75 0.45
C GLU A 30 6.76 5.55 1.41
N ILE A 31 5.96 4.51 1.12
CA ILE A 31 5.93 3.28 1.93
C ILE A 31 7.30 2.58 1.87
N GLN A 32 7.93 2.52 0.70
CA GLN A 32 9.26 1.94 0.57
C GLN A 32 10.32 2.74 1.32
N ALA A 33 10.26 4.07 1.29
CA ALA A 33 11.15 4.92 2.08
C ALA A 33 10.99 4.64 3.59
N LEU A 34 9.75 4.48 4.06
CA LEU A 34 9.47 4.11 5.45
C LEU A 34 10.02 2.73 5.82
N VAL A 35 9.91 1.73 4.94
CA VAL A 35 10.54 0.41 5.18
C VAL A 35 12.04 0.53 5.33
N ASN A 36 12.70 1.32 4.47
CA ASN A 36 14.14 1.54 4.55
C ASN A 36 14.56 2.27 5.83
N GLU A 37 13.77 3.25 6.28
CA GLU A 37 14.01 3.94 7.54
C GLU A 37 13.86 2.99 8.74
N LEU A 38 12.84 2.12 8.72
CA LEU A 38 12.66 1.10 9.75
C LEU A 38 13.82 0.10 9.77
N ASP A 39 14.37 -0.27 8.62
CA ASP A 39 15.57 -1.11 8.54
C ASP A 39 16.77 -0.43 9.19
N TYR A 40 17.00 0.85 8.87
CA TYR A 40 18.04 1.64 9.52
C TYR A 40 17.85 1.72 11.05
N LEU A 41 16.63 1.96 11.52
CA LEU A 41 16.35 2.03 12.97
C LEU A 41 16.56 0.68 13.67
N ILE A 42 16.26 -0.43 13.01
CA ILE A 42 16.55 -1.77 13.52
C ILE A 42 18.06 -1.95 13.67
N GLU A 43 18.83 -1.69 12.62
CA GLU A 43 20.29 -1.83 12.64
C GLU A 43 20.93 -0.94 13.71
N TYR A 44 20.51 0.33 13.78
CA TYR A 44 21.02 1.27 14.77
C TYR A 44 20.67 0.83 16.20
N SER A 45 19.45 0.34 16.42
CA SER A 45 19.03 -0.16 17.73
C SER A 45 19.77 -1.43 18.15
N GLU A 46 20.10 -2.31 17.20
CA GLU A 46 20.94 -3.50 17.44
C GLU A 46 22.36 -3.09 17.87
N GLN A 47 22.94 -2.08 17.22
CA GLN A 47 24.24 -1.53 17.59
C GLN A 47 24.23 -0.92 19.00
N LEU A 48 23.16 -0.18 19.34
CA LEU A 48 22.98 0.35 20.71
C LEU A 48 22.83 -0.77 21.73
N ALA A 49 22.01 -1.78 21.45
CA ALA A 49 21.84 -2.93 22.32
C ALA A 49 23.15 -3.67 22.59
N GLN A 50 24.00 -3.77 21.57
CA GLN A 50 25.35 -4.33 21.69
C GLN A 50 26.28 -3.42 22.52
N ARG A 51 26.27 -2.11 22.26
CA ARG A 51 27.10 -1.12 22.97
C ARG A 51 26.80 -1.07 24.46
N TYR A 52 25.53 -1.19 24.83
CA TYR A 52 25.05 -1.11 26.22
C TYR A 52 24.72 -2.49 26.82
N ARG A 53 25.27 -3.58 26.25
CA ARG A 53 25.05 -4.94 26.76
C ARG A 53 25.52 -5.09 28.21
N GLU A 54 26.64 -4.46 28.55
CA GLU A 54 27.28 -4.51 29.87
C GLU A 54 27.02 -3.25 30.70
N ASP A 55 25.98 -2.48 30.36
CA ASP A 55 25.58 -1.31 31.14
C ASP A 55 25.08 -1.73 32.54
N ASP A 56 25.72 -1.19 33.57
CA ASP A 56 25.44 -1.44 35.00
C ASP A 56 24.51 -0.35 35.60
N ALA A 57 23.82 0.40 34.73
CA ALA A 57 22.80 1.33 35.17
C ALA A 57 21.67 0.60 35.95
N PRO A 58 21.18 1.18 37.06
CA PRO A 58 20.15 0.57 37.89
C PRO A 58 18.81 0.37 37.17
N ILE A 59 18.57 1.13 36.09
CA ILE A 59 17.44 0.96 35.18
C ILE A 59 18.02 0.83 33.77
N ARG A 60 17.68 -0.28 33.10
CA ARG A 60 18.19 -0.59 31.76
C ARG A 60 17.11 -0.37 30.71
N PHE A 61 17.49 0.18 29.57
CA PHE A 61 16.59 0.28 28.42
C PHE A 61 16.28 -1.11 27.84
N ASN A 62 15.00 -1.38 27.53
CA ASN A 62 14.58 -2.66 26.98
C ASN A 62 14.71 -2.68 25.45
N TYR A 63 15.95 -2.90 24.97
CA TYR A 63 16.23 -3.02 23.53
C TYR A 63 15.48 -4.18 22.86
N ALA A 64 15.23 -5.27 23.59
CA ALA A 64 14.51 -6.42 23.04
C ALA A 64 13.05 -6.06 22.66
N ALA A 65 12.36 -5.32 23.54
CA ALA A 65 11.00 -4.83 23.26
C ALA A 65 10.98 -3.83 22.10
N LEU A 66 11.93 -2.88 22.08
CA LEU A 66 12.06 -1.93 20.97
C LEU A 66 12.25 -2.66 19.63
N LEU A 67 13.20 -3.59 19.56
CA LEU A 67 13.50 -4.35 18.35
C LEU A 67 12.31 -5.20 17.90
N ALA A 68 11.58 -5.81 18.84
CA ALA A 68 10.36 -6.56 18.51
C ALA A 68 9.30 -5.65 17.87
N GLN A 69 9.10 -4.45 18.42
CA GLN A 69 8.16 -3.47 17.88
C GLN A 69 8.60 -2.99 16.49
N LEU A 70 9.87 -2.62 16.31
CA LEU A 70 10.39 -2.15 15.02
C LEU A 70 10.24 -3.21 13.93
N ARG A 71 10.61 -4.47 14.22
CA ARG A 71 10.46 -5.60 13.28
C ARG A 71 9.00 -5.87 12.93
N THR A 72 8.10 -5.78 13.92
CA THR A 72 6.65 -5.94 13.69
C THR A 72 6.11 -4.85 12.80
N THR A 73 6.45 -3.58 13.08
CA THR A 73 6.04 -2.43 12.27
C THR A 73 6.57 -2.58 10.85
N ARG A 74 7.86 -2.88 10.68
CA ARG A 74 8.49 -3.09 9.37
C ARG A 74 7.80 -4.17 8.54
N ALA A 75 7.50 -5.31 9.15
CA ALA A 75 6.77 -6.39 8.50
C ALA A 75 5.36 -5.97 8.05
N ARG A 76 4.63 -5.24 8.90
CA ARG A 76 3.28 -4.74 8.56
C ARG A 76 3.29 -3.68 7.46
N THR A 77 4.25 -2.77 7.49
CA THR A 77 4.43 -1.74 6.45
C THR A 77 4.75 -2.40 5.09
N ALA A 78 5.65 -3.38 5.06
CA ALA A 78 5.96 -4.12 3.85
C ALA A 78 4.76 -4.96 3.35
N ALA A 79 3.97 -5.52 4.26
CA ALA A 79 2.76 -6.27 3.90
C ALA A 79 1.69 -5.35 3.26
N TYR A 80 1.54 -4.12 3.75
CA TYR A 80 0.62 -3.15 3.19
C TYR A 80 0.93 -2.84 1.70
N LEU A 81 2.21 -2.70 1.35
CA LEU A 81 2.65 -2.53 -0.04
C LEU A 81 2.20 -3.71 -0.94
N ASN A 82 2.36 -4.95 -0.44
CA ASN A 82 1.98 -6.15 -1.19
C ASN A 82 0.46 -6.35 -1.28
N GLU A 83 -0.31 -5.91 -0.27
CA GLU A 83 -1.77 -5.99 -0.27
C GLU A 83 -2.38 -5.02 -1.29
N GLN A 84 -1.82 -3.81 -1.46
CA GLN A 84 -2.24 -2.87 -2.51
C GLN A 84 -2.11 -3.48 -3.92
N HIS A 85 -1.12 -4.33 -4.17
CA HIS A 85 -0.97 -5.03 -5.46
C HIS A 85 -2.07 -6.08 -5.73
N ARG A 86 -2.82 -6.51 -4.70
CA ARG A 86 -3.82 -7.59 -4.80
C ARG A 86 -5.25 -7.08 -5.00
N LEU A 87 -5.52 -5.78 -5.03
CA LEU A 87 -6.87 -5.28 -5.34
C LEU A 87 -7.26 -5.65 -6.78
N VAL A 88 -7.87 -6.82 -6.94
CA VAL A 88 -8.50 -7.28 -8.18
C VAL A 88 -9.67 -6.36 -8.44
N HIS A 89 -9.64 -5.57 -9.50
CA HIS A 89 -10.83 -4.90 -10.03
C HIS A 89 -11.85 -6.00 -10.38
N PRO A 90 -12.94 -6.17 -9.61
CA PRO A 90 -14.00 -7.06 -10.06
C PRO A 90 -14.70 -6.28 -11.17
N ALA A 91 -14.41 -6.62 -12.42
CA ALA A 91 -15.28 -6.19 -13.51
C ALA A 91 -16.70 -6.60 -13.12
N PRO A 92 -17.68 -5.66 -13.13
CA PRO A 92 -19.03 -5.98 -12.72
C PRO A 92 -19.53 -7.16 -13.56
N PRO A 93 -20.24 -8.14 -12.97
CA PRO A 93 -20.75 -9.28 -13.72
C PRO A 93 -21.59 -8.76 -14.89
N GLY A 94 -21.34 -9.31 -16.08
CA GLY A 94 -22.00 -8.87 -17.32
C GLY A 94 -23.53 -8.86 -17.16
N THR A 95 -24.17 -7.79 -17.62
CA THR A 95 -25.63 -7.64 -17.56
C THR A 95 -26.31 -8.80 -18.28
N VAL A 96 -27.13 -9.56 -17.55
CA VAL A 96 -27.88 -10.68 -18.12
C VAL A 96 -29.12 -10.14 -18.83
N ASP A 97 -29.13 -10.16 -20.16
CA ASP A 97 -30.21 -9.62 -21.00
C ASP A 97 -31.40 -10.59 -21.14
N ARG A 98 -31.86 -11.16 -20.01
CA ARG A 98 -32.98 -12.12 -19.99
C ARG A 98 -34.23 -11.43 -19.48
N SER A 99 -35.21 -11.26 -20.38
CA SER A 99 -36.54 -10.75 -20.02
C SER A 99 -37.20 -11.64 -18.95
N LEU A 100 -37.52 -11.04 -17.81
CA LEU A 100 -38.17 -11.69 -16.66
C LEU A 100 -39.70 -11.73 -16.78
N THR A 101 -40.25 -11.27 -17.90
CA THR A 101 -41.70 -11.17 -18.12
C THR A 101 -42.17 -12.18 -19.15
N ARG A 102 -42.29 -13.46 -18.74
CA ARG A 102 -43.14 -14.42 -19.45
C ARG A 102 -43.99 -15.19 -18.45
N ARG A 103 -45.24 -14.73 -18.29
CA ARG A 103 -46.28 -15.45 -17.56
C ARG A 103 -47.06 -16.28 -18.59
N ARG A 104 -47.08 -17.60 -18.37
CA ARG A 104 -47.75 -18.60 -19.22
C ARG A 104 -49.25 -18.59 -18.97
#